data_AF-A0A6A3D0A9-F1
#
_entry.id   AF-A0A6A3D0A9-F1
#
_cell.length_a   1.000
_cell.length_b   1.000
_cell.length_c   1.000
_cell.angle_alpha   90.00
_cell.angle_beta   90.00
_cell.angle_gamma   90.00
#
_symmetry.space_group_name_H-M   'P 1'
#
loop_
_entity.id
_entity.type
_entity.pdbx_description
1 polymer ?
#
loop_
_entity_poly.entity_id
_entity_poly.type
_entity_poly.pdbx_seq_one_letter_code
_entity_poly.pdbx_strand_id
1 'polypeptide(L)'
;MPSAHFTGGYQMLAYLDPSEPKHANLEKLIFFLLKSSRDKVFSQFESCYTELFETVEKELAEKGKSSFDPPNKQAAFNFLNLAFFGSNPTDTKLGVDDEAEKMGISREEACHNLLFTTCFNAFDGMKLFFSVLVKWIGRGGGKLHTELAHDIRSVIKPNDGKLSISMATMEQMPLMKSGVYEALRIEPPVPYQYGKAKKDLLIESHDAVYEIQGRGRRETVKVPALVERTRDGAYNDGDKQCASKDFVVLVSRLLVVELFTRYDTFEIELGQAPWGFTVTITSLKRESFQTE
;
A
#
# COMPACT_ATOMS: atom_id res chain seq x y z
N MET A 1 -6.52 -1.64 22.45
CA MET A 1 -6.87 -2.67 21.46
C MET A 1 -8.39 -2.77 21.38
N PRO A 2 -8.98 -2.91 20.18
CA PRO A 2 -10.41 -3.19 20.03
C PRO A 2 -10.82 -4.53 20.66
N SER A 3 -12.12 -4.74 20.82
CA SER A 3 -12.65 -6.03 21.29
C SER A 3 -12.36 -7.15 20.29
N ALA A 4 -11.89 -8.31 20.78
CA ALA A 4 -11.64 -9.49 19.95
C ALA A 4 -12.92 -10.05 19.32
N HIS A 5 -14.12 -9.66 19.79
CA HIS A 5 -15.38 -10.02 19.16
C HIS A 5 -15.51 -9.53 17.71
N PHE A 6 -14.81 -8.44 17.34
CA PHE A 6 -14.77 -7.98 15.95
C PHE A 6 -13.83 -8.81 15.05
N THR A 7 -13.04 -9.70 15.64
CA THR A 7 -11.99 -10.48 14.96
C THR A 7 -12.09 -11.97 15.32
N GLY A 8 -13.31 -12.48 15.47
CA GLY A 8 -13.57 -13.91 15.68
C GLY A 8 -13.12 -14.46 17.04
N GLY A 9 -12.90 -13.60 18.03
CA GLY A 9 -12.37 -14.00 19.34
C GLY A 9 -10.84 -14.06 19.40
N TYR A 10 -10.14 -13.75 18.30
CA TYR A 10 -8.69 -13.79 18.21
C TYR A 10 -8.06 -12.38 18.30
N GLN A 11 -6.88 -12.30 18.91
CA GLN A 11 -6.03 -11.12 18.85
C GLN A 11 -5.19 -11.17 17.57
N MET A 12 -5.41 -10.21 16.68
CA MET A 12 -4.72 -10.17 15.38
C MET A 12 -3.25 -9.76 15.54
N LEU A 13 -2.40 -10.20 14.60
CA LEU A 13 -0.97 -9.88 14.52
C LEU A 13 -0.66 -8.39 14.78
N ALA A 14 -1.47 -7.49 14.19
CA ALA A 14 -1.30 -6.04 14.34
C ALA A 14 -1.34 -5.56 15.81
N TYR A 15 -1.97 -6.33 16.70
CA TYR A 15 -2.12 -6.00 18.12
C TYR A 15 -1.24 -6.82 19.06
N LEU A 16 -0.44 -7.76 18.56
CA LEU A 16 0.49 -8.55 19.37
C LEU A 16 1.80 -7.77 19.59
N ASP A 17 2.36 -7.81 20.80
CA ASP A 17 3.71 -7.34 21.07
C ASP A 17 4.74 -8.36 20.57
N PRO A 18 5.94 -7.96 20.10
CA PRO A 18 6.95 -8.91 19.61
C PRO A 18 7.44 -9.92 20.66
N SER A 19 7.23 -9.64 21.96
CA SER A 19 7.51 -10.62 23.03
C SER A 19 6.50 -11.76 23.11
N GLU A 20 5.36 -11.66 22.42
CA GLU A 20 4.36 -12.72 22.36
C GLU A 20 4.75 -13.75 21.28
N PRO A 21 4.88 -15.06 21.60
CA PRO A 21 5.35 -16.06 20.63
C PRO A 21 4.53 -16.12 19.34
N LYS A 22 3.22 -15.83 19.41
CA LYS A 22 2.33 -15.81 18.25
C LYS A 22 2.66 -14.69 17.25
N HIS A 23 3.32 -13.61 17.69
CA HIS A 23 3.70 -12.50 16.82
C HIS A 23 4.57 -13.00 15.66
N ALA A 24 5.71 -13.61 15.98
CA ALA A 24 6.67 -14.09 14.99
C ALA A 24 6.07 -15.15 14.06
N ASN A 25 5.20 -16.03 14.57
CA ASN A 25 4.58 -17.08 13.75
C ASN A 25 3.54 -16.51 12.77
N LEU A 26 2.68 -15.59 13.23
CA LEU A 26 1.68 -14.95 12.36
C LEU A 26 2.35 -14.03 11.34
N GLU A 27 3.43 -13.36 11.71
CA GLU A 27 4.22 -12.54 10.79
C GLU A 27 4.88 -13.37 9.68
N LYS A 28 5.45 -14.54 10.02
CA LYS A 28 5.97 -15.50 9.03
C LYS A 28 4.89 -15.98 8.06
N LEU A 29 3.67 -16.19 8.54
CA LEU A 29 2.52 -16.52 7.68
C LEU A 29 2.25 -15.40 6.66
N ILE A 30 2.35 -14.12 7.06
CA ILE A 30 2.18 -12.99 6.13
C ILE A 30 3.33 -12.91 5.12
N PHE A 31 4.58 -13.15 5.53
CA PHE A 31 5.68 -13.22 4.55
C PHE A 31 5.53 -14.37 3.57
N PHE A 32 5.05 -15.52 4.04
CA PHE A 32 4.76 -16.64 3.18
C PHE A 32 3.70 -16.25 2.13
N LEU A 33 2.60 -15.61 2.56
CA LEU A 33 1.57 -15.09 1.66
C LEU A 33 2.17 -14.17 0.59
N LEU A 34 2.88 -13.12 1.00
CA LEU A 34 3.48 -12.14 0.10
C LEU A 34 4.45 -12.81 -0.88
N LYS A 35 5.36 -13.66 -0.40
CA LYS A 35 6.32 -14.37 -1.23
C LYS A 35 5.64 -15.32 -2.22
N SER A 36 4.57 -16.00 -1.81
CA SER A 36 3.82 -16.93 -2.66
C SER A 36 3.01 -16.23 -3.75
N SER A 37 2.62 -14.97 -3.53
CA SER A 37 1.87 -14.14 -4.49
C SER A 37 2.72 -13.48 -5.56
N ARG A 38 4.05 -13.43 -5.39
CA ARG A 38 4.96 -12.56 -6.17
C ARG A 38 4.81 -12.69 -7.70
N ASP A 39 4.55 -13.90 -8.20
CA ASP A 39 4.48 -14.19 -9.64
C ASP A 39 3.15 -13.71 -10.25
N LYS A 40 2.15 -13.41 -9.40
CA LYS A 40 0.83 -12.89 -9.78
C LYS A 40 0.73 -11.37 -9.67
N VAL A 41 1.54 -10.72 -8.84
CA VAL A 41 1.38 -9.30 -8.49
C VAL A 41 1.31 -8.41 -9.72
N PHE A 42 2.27 -8.50 -10.64
CA PHE A 42 2.32 -7.63 -11.82
C PHE A 42 1.10 -7.84 -12.74
N SER A 43 0.81 -9.08 -13.11
CA SER A 43 -0.27 -9.39 -14.06
C SER A 43 -1.66 -9.08 -13.50
N GLN A 44 -1.89 -9.38 -12.22
CA GLN A 44 -3.18 -9.07 -11.59
C GLN A 44 -3.35 -7.57 -11.35
N PHE A 45 -2.27 -6.85 -11.05
CA PHE A 45 -2.33 -5.39 -10.91
C PHE A 45 -2.64 -4.72 -12.25
N GLU A 46 -1.89 -5.07 -13.31
CA GLU A 46 -2.12 -4.57 -14.68
C GLU A 46 -3.59 -4.79 -15.09
N SER A 47 -4.12 -6.01 -14.91
CA SER A 47 -5.52 -6.32 -15.26
C SER A 47 -6.52 -5.47 -14.48
N CYS A 48 -6.43 -5.43 -13.14
CA CYS A 48 -7.42 -4.74 -12.31
C CYS A 48 -7.36 -3.22 -12.49
N TYR A 49 -6.17 -2.65 -12.67
CA TYR A 49 -6.00 -1.21 -12.84
C TYR A 49 -6.26 -0.76 -14.28
N THR A 50 -6.15 -1.64 -15.29
CA THR A 50 -6.69 -1.37 -16.63
C THR A 50 -8.20 -1.15 -16.56
N GLU A 51 -8.95 -2.06 -15.95
CA GLU A 51 -10.42 -1.94 -15.80
C GLU A 51 -10.82 -0.67 -15.03
N LEU A 52 -10.04 -0.29 -14.01
CA LEU A 52 -10.21 0.97 -13.30
C LEU A 52 -10.12 2.15 -14.26
N PHE A 53 -9.04 2.25 -15.04
CA PHE A 53 -8.82 3.38 -15.93
C PHE A 53 -9.83 3.42 -17.08
N GLU A 54 -10.25 2.28 -17.63
CA GLU A 54 -11.34 2.19 -18.60
C GLU A 54 -12.66 2.71 -18.02
N THR A 55 -12.95 2.38 -16.76
CA THR A 55 -14.14 2.89 -16.05
C THR A 55 -14.07 4.41 -15.90
N VAL A 56 -12.92 4.93 -15.47
CA VAL A 56 -12.70 6.38 -15.30
C VAL A 56 -12.84 7.12 -16.63
N GLU A 57 -12.24 6.60 -17.71
CA GLU A 57 -12.33 7.18 -19.05
C GLU A 57 -13.78 7.20 -19.57
N LYS A 58 -14.51 6.10 -19.38
CA LYS A 58 -15.92 6.02 -19.76
C LYS A 58 -16.74 7.07 -19.02
N GLU A 59 -16.59 7.18 -17.71
CA GLU A 59 -17.31 8.17 -16.92
C GLU A 59 -16.91 9.61 -17.29
N LEU A 60 -15.63 9.84 -17.58
CA LEU A 60 -15.13 11.14 -18.03
C LEU A 60 -15.76 11.55 -19.37
N ALA A 61 -15.87 10.62 -20.32
CA ALA A 61 -16.52 10.85 -21.62
C ALA A 61 -18.03 11.12 -21.49
N GLU A 62 -18.71 10.42 -20.57
CA GLU A 62 -20.16 10.54 -20.36
C GLU A 62 -20.55 11.77 -19.53
N LYS A 63 -19.76 12.11 -18.51
CA LYS A 63 -20.13 13.06 -17.44
C LYS A 63 -19.21 14.28 -17.35
N GLY A 64 -18.12 14.32 -18.12
CA GLY A 64 -17.08 15.35 -18.05
C GLY A 64 -16.18 15.26 -16.82
N LYS A 65 -16.40 14.30 -15.92
CA LYS A 65 -15.59 14.01 -14.74
C LYS A 65 -15.87 12.61 -14.19
N SER A 66 -14.91 12.04 -13.46
CA SER A 66 -15.07 10.74 -12.80
C SER A 66 -14.46 10.74 -11.41
N SER A 67 -15.13 10.12 -10.44
CA SER A 67 -14.57 9.94 -9.10
C SER A 67 -13.57 8.78 -9.13
N PHE A 68 -12.34 9.01 -8.66
CA PHE A 68 -11.32 7.97 -8.62
C PHE A 68 -11.57 6.91 -7.52
N ASP A 69 -12.12 7.33 -6.37
CA ASP A 69 -12.17 6.48 -5.18
C ASP A 69 -13.03 5.21 -5.32
N PRO A 70 -14.26 5.21 -5.90
CA PRO A 70 -15.04 3.98 -6.03
C PRO A 70 -14.40 2.94 -6.97
N PRO A 71 -13.96 3.28 -8.19
CA PRO A 71 -13.18 2.37 -9.04
C PRO A 71 -11.91 1.86 -8.36
N ASN A 72 -11.17 2.73 -7.64
CA ASN A 72 -9.98 2.34 -6.89
C ASN A 72 -10.27 1.31 -5.80
N LYS A 73 -11.38 1.45 -5.06
CA LYS A 73 -11.80 0.44 -4.08
C LYS A 73 -12.08 -0.90 -4.74
N GLN A 74 -12.83 -0.90 -5.85
CA GLN A 74 -13.14 -2.15 -6.54
C GLN A 74 -11.88 -2.84 -7.06
N ALA A 75 -11.00 -2.07 -7.73
CA ALA A 75 -9.75 -2.58 -8.27
C ALA A 75 -8.81 -3.10 -7.19
N ALA A 76 -8.62 -2.36 -6.08
CA ALA A 76 -7.76 -2.79 -4.97
C ALA A 76 -8.27 -4.08 -4.33
N PHE A 77 -9.58 -4.22 -4.13
CA PHE A 77 -10.17 -5.43 -3.56
C PHE A 77 -9.99 -6.63 -4.51
N ASN A 78 -10.29 -6.45 -5.80
CA ASN A 78 -10.11 -7.51 -6.81
C ASN A 78 -8.64 -7.93 -6.92
N PHE A 79 -7.74 -6.96 -7.04
CA PHE A 79 -6.31 -7.17 -7.14
C PHE A 79 -5.78 -7.98 -5.95
N LEU A 80 -6.09 -7.58 -4.72
CA LEU A 80 -5.61 -8.29 -3.54
C LEU A 80 -6.11 -9.73 -3.51
N ASN A 81 -7.39 -9.97 -3.79
CA ASN A 81 -7.92 -11.33 -3.82
C ASN A 81 -7.28 -12.20 -4.91
N LEU A 82 -7.09 -11.65 -6.11
CA LEU A 82 -6.51 -12.38 -7.24
C LEU A 82 -5.01 -12.63 -7.04
N ALA A 83 -4.26 -11.65 -6.53
CA ALA A 83 -2.83 -11.76 -6.28
C ALA A 83 -2.53 -12.72 -5.12
N PHE A 84 -3.22 -12.55 -3.99
CA PHE A 84 -2.98 -13.32 -2.78
C PHE A 84 -3.54 -14.74 -2.86
N PHE A 85 -4.71 -14.90 -3.45
CA PHE A 85 -5.41 -16.17 -3.44
C PHE A 85 -5.57 -16.74 -4.84
N GLY A 86 -6.03 -15.94 -5.81
CA GLY A 86 -6.23 -16.40 -7.20
C GLY A 86 -7.28 -17.50 -7.38
N SER A 87 -7.99 -17.82 -6.30
CA SER A 87 -9.10 -18.76 -6.13
C SER A 87 -9.66 -18.54 -4.71
N ASN A 88 -10.67 -19.31 -4.27
CA ASN A 88 -11.07 -19.31 -2.86
C ASN A 88 -9.85 -19.63 -1.98
N PRO A 89 -9.54 -18.89 -0.89
CA PRO A 89 -8.37 -19.12 -0.05
C PRO A 89 -8.13 -20.59 0.35
N THR A 90 -9.20 -21.38 0.50
CA THR A 90 -9.14 -22.82 0.80
C THR A 90 -8.49 -23.68 -0.28
N ASP A 91 -8.48 -23.22 -1.53
CA ASP A 91 -8.01 -23.96 -2.70
C ASP A 91 -6.59 -23.54 -3.10
N THR A 92 -5.98 -22.67 -2.31
CA THR A 92 -4.63 -22.14 -2.52
C THR A 92 -3.60 -22.94 -1.73
N LYS A 93 -2.30 -22.72 -1.98
CA LYS A 93 -1.23 -23.30 -1.17
C LYS A 93 -1.38 -23.01 0.33
N LEU A 94 -2.01 -21.90 0.71
CA LEU A 94 -2.31 -21.60 2.12
C LEU A 94 -3.35 -22.55 2.74
N GLY A 95 -4.30 -23.05 1.95
CA GLY A 95 -5.33 -23.99 2.39
C GLY A 95 -4.97 -25.47 2.19
N VAL A 96 -3.94 -25.75 1.38
CA VAL A 96 -3.53 -27.11 1.00
C VAL A 96 -2.22 -27.56 1.65
N ASP A 97 -1.27 -26.64 1.89
CA ASP A 97 0.04 -27.01 2.46
C ASP A 97 0.07 -26.94 4.01
N ASP A 98 -1.05 -26.60 4.66
CA ASP A 98 -1.20 -26.43 6.13
C ASP A 98 -0.05 -25.65 6.77
N GLU A 99 0.50 -24.65 6.06
CA GLU A 99 1.66 -23.86 6.50
C GLU A 99 1.40 -23.16 7.83
N ALA A 100 0.17 -22.72 8.08
CA ALA A 100 -0.24 -22.17 9.37
C ALA A 100 -0.11 -23.21 10.49
N GLU A 101 -0.52 -24.46 10.26
CA GLU A 101 -0.45 -25.52 11.26
C GLU A 101 1.00 -25.92 11.55
N LYS A 102 1.87 -25.93 10.52
CA LYS A 102 3.33 -26.11 10.70
C LYS A 102 3.95 -25.03 11.59
N MET A 103 3.36 -23.84 11.63
CA MET A 103 3.74 -22.72 12.49
C MET A 103 3.01 -22.72 13.85
N GLY A 104 2.22 -23.76 14.16
CA GLY A 104 1.47 -23.88 15.40
C GLY A 104 0.26 -22.95 15.50
N ILE A 105 -0.28 -22.50 14.36
CA ILE A 105 -1.45 -21.62 14.26
C ILE A 105 -2.62 -22.46 13.74
N SER A 106 -3.77 -22.41 14.42
CA SER A 106 -4.96 -23.12 13.92
C SER A 106 -5.46 -22.50 12.62
N ARG A 107 -6.09 -23.31 11.78
CA ARG A 107 -6.70 -22.84 10.52
C ARG A 107 -7.64 -21.65 10.73
N GLU A 108 -8.47 -21.69 11.77
CA GLU A 108 -9.41 -20.61 12.10
C GLU A 108 -8.68 -19.30 12.46
N GLU A 109 -7.68 -19.37 13.33
CA GLU A 109 -6.87 -18.20 13.71
C GLU A 109 -6.11 -17.62 12.51
N ALA A 110 -5.57 -18.49 11.65
CA ALA A 110 -4.91 -18.09 10.41
C ALA A 110 -5.89 -17.38 9.47
N CYS A 111 -7.10 -17.91 9.25
CA CYS A 111 -8.11 -17.29 8.41
C CYS A 111 -8.49 -15.88 8.91
N HIS A 112 -8.68 -15.69 10.21
CA HIS A 112 -8.98 -14.37 10.77
C HIS A 112 -7.82 -13.38 10.56
N ASN A 113 -6.57 -13.82 10.75
CA ASN A 113 -5.40 -12.96 10.53
C ASN A 113 -5.19 -12.62 9.04
N LEU A 114 -5.45 -13.56 8.13
CA LEU A 114 -5.39 -13.33 6.68
C LEU A 114 -6.49 -12.37 6.21
N LEU A 115 -7.71 -12.51 6.75
CA LEU A 115 -8.81 -11.59 6.49
C LEU A 115 -8.46 -10.19 7.00
N PHE A 116 -7.95 -10.08 8.22
CA PHE A 116 -7.56 -8.80 8.80
C PHE A 116 -6.42 -8.16 8.00
N THR A 117 -5.40 -8.94 7.61
CA THR A 117 -4.28 -8.46 6.80
C THR A 117 -4.74 -7.98 5.42
N THR A 118 -5.59 -8.74 4.75
CA THR A 118 -6.08 -8.39 3.40
C THR A 118 -7.01 -7.19 3.44
N CYS A 119 -8.01 -7.19 4.32
CA CYS A 119 -9.07 -6.17 4.31
C CYS A 119 -8.69 -4.91 5.09
N PHE A 120 -8.06 -5.04 6.25
CA PHE A 120 -7.76 -3.89 7.12
C PHE A 120 -6.37 -3.32 6.85
N ASN A 121 -5.33 -4.16 6.76
CA ASN A 121 -3.98 -3.65 6.54
C ASN A 121 -3.72 -3.27 5.08
N ALA A 122 -4.01 -4.16 4.14
CA ALA A 122 -3.68 -3.96 2.73
C ALA A 122 -4.75 -3.12 2.00
N PHE A 123 -6.01 -3.56 1.98
CA PHE A 123 -7.08 -2.91 1.22
C PHE A 123 -7.35 -1.47 1.69
N ASP A 124 -7.58 -1.24 2.98
CA ASP A 124 -7.80 0.13 3.49
C ASP A 124 -6.55 1.00 3.31
N GLY A 125 -5.34 0.43 3.45
CA GLY A 125 -4.08 1.11 3.17
C GLY A 125 -3.96 1.58 1.72
N MET A 126 -4.22 0.68 0.75
CA MET A 126 -4.20 1.00 -0.69
C MET A 126 -5.29 2.00 -1.06
N LYS A 127 -6.52 1.79 -0.57
CA LYS A 127 -7.65 2.69 -0.77
C LYS A 127 -7.34 4.13 -0.37
N LEU A 128 -6.69 4.33 0.78
CA LEU A 128 -6.30 5.67 1.25
C LEU A 128 -5.10 6.20 0.47
N PHE A 129 -4.03 5.40 0.38
CA PHE A 129 -2.76 5.90 -0.14
C PHE A 129 -2.80 6.17 -1.65
N PHE A 130 -3.55 5.40 -2.43
CA PHE A 130 -3.61 5.60 -3.87
C PHE A 130 -4.29 6.93 -4.22
N SER A 131 -5.31 7.32 -3.46
CA SER A 131 -5.92 8.66 -3.59
C SER A 131 -4.94 9.77 -3.17
N VAL A 132 -4.11 9.54 -2.15
CA VAL A 132 -3.00 10.45 -1.76
C VAL A 132 -1.99 10.60 -2.89
N LEU A 133 -1.61 9.48 -3.53
CA LEU A 133 -0.64 9.46 -4.61
C LEU A 133 -1.16 10.24 -5.84
N VAL A 134 -2.40 9.96 -6.27
CA VAL A 134 -3.04 10.70 -7.38
C VAL A 134 -3.17 12.18 -7.04
N LYS A 135 -3.52 12.53 -5.80
CA LYS A 135 -3.60 13.92 -5.36
C LYS A 135 -2.27 14.66 -5.50
N TRP A 136 -1.18 14.12 -4.96
CA TRP A 136 0.10 14.83 -4.94
C TRP A 136 0.77 14.85 -6.30
N ILE A 137 0.68 13.77 -7.07
CA ILE A 137 1.15 13.75 -8.46
C ILE A 137 0.34 14.76 -9.29
N GLY A 138 -1.00 14.73 -9.22
CA GLY A 138 -1.86 15.65 -9.97
C GLY A 138 -1.60 17.11 -9.63
N ARG A 139 -1.33 17.43 -8.36
CA ARG A 139 -0.90 18.77 -7.92
C ARG A 139 0.49 19.17 -8.38
N GLY A 140 1.36 18.21 -8.72
CA GLY A 140 2.67 18.47 -9.30
C GLY A 140 2.60 19.04 -10.72
N GLY A 141 1.46 18.84 -11.40
CA GLY A 141 1.12 19.51 -12.65
C GLY A 141 1.88 19.00 -13.88
N GLY A 142 1.59 19.61 -15.03
CA GLY A 142 2.01 19.11 -16.35
C GLY A 142 3.51 18.88 -16.51
N LYS A 143 4.36 19.71 -15.90
CA LYS A 143 5.82 19.53 -15.94
C LYS A 143 6.25 18.21 -15.29
N LEU A 144 5.79 17.94 -14.06
CA LEU A 144 6.08 16.69 -13.37
C LEU A 144 5.50 15.50 -14.14
N HIS A 145 4.30 15.64 -14.69
CA HIS A 145 3.65 14.60 -15.48
C HIS A 145 4.48 14.22 -16.72
N THR A 146 4.97 15.22 -17.46
CA THR A 146 5.84 15.00 -18.63
C THR A 146 7.16 14.32 -18.25
N GLU A 147 7.80 14.76 -17.16
CA GLU A 147 9.04 14.15 -16.68
C GLU A 147 8.82 12.69 -16.22
N LEU A 148 7.71 12.40 -15.52
CA LEU A 148 7.34 11.04 -15.12
C LEU A 148 7.03 10.14 -16.33
N ALA A 149 6.23 10.63 -17.28
CA ALA A 149 5.91 9.90 -18.51
C ALA A 149 7.19 9.56 -19.29
N HIS A 150 8.09 10.52 -19.45
CA HIS A 150 9.38 10.30 -20.10
C HIS A 150 10.25 9.28 -19.35
N ASP A 151 10.43 9.45 -18.02
CA ASP A 151 11.21 8.54 -17.16
C ASP A 151 10.70 7.10 -17.27
N ILE A 152 9.38 6.91 -17.22
CA ILE A 152 8.74 5.58 -17.24
C ILE A 152 8.82 4.95 -18.63
N ARG A 153 8.42 5.66 -19.68
CA ARG A 153 8.30 5.10 -21.05
C ARG A 153 9.66 4.91 -21.72
N SER A 154 10.68 5.69 -21.36
CA SER A 154 12.05 5.47 -21.87
C SER A 154 12.65 4.13 -21.42
N VAL A 155 12.19 3.60 -20.28
CA VAL A 155 12.62 2.31 -19.73
C VAL A 155 11.75 1.16 -20.22
N ILE A 156 10.41 1.35 -20.27
CA ILE A 156 9.50 0.28 -20.67
C ILE A 156 9.42 0.22 -22.19
N LYS A 157 10.19 -0.68 -22.78
CA LYS A 157 10.12 -0.99 -24.21
C LYS A 157 9.08 -2.08 -24.46
N PRO A 158 8.25 -1.98 -25.51
CA PRO A 158 7.41 -3.08 -25.94
C PRO A 158 8.31 -4.27 -26.32
N ASN A 159 7.99 -5.46 -25.80
CA ASN A 159 8.53 -6.70 -26.33
C ASN A 159 7.34 -7.51 -26.87
N ASP A 160 7.35 -7.82 -28.16
CA ASP A 160 6.22 -8.45 -28.88
C ASP A 160 4.87 -7.73 -28.68
N GLY A 161 4.89 -6.39 -28.62
CA GLY A 161 3.68 -5.58 -28.46
C GLY A 161 3.09 -5.57 -27.04
N LYS A 162 3.73 -6.24 -26.08
CA LYS A 162 3.34 -6.19 -24.66
C LYS A 162 4.36 -5.41 -23.84
N LEU A 163 3.89 -4.48 -23.01
CA LEU A 163 4.72 -3.80 -22.02
C LEU A 163 5.09 -4.83 -20.95
N SER A 164 6.38 -5.17 -20.83
CA SER A 164 6.86 -6.07 -19.77
C SER A 164 7.44 -5.23 -18.63
N ILE A 165 6.62 -5.03 -17.60
CA ILE A 165 7.06 -4.36 -16.37
C ILE A 165 7.64 -5.43 -15.43
N SER A 166 8.87 -5.20 -14.97
CA SER A 166 9.57 -6.08 -14.02
C SER A 166 10.15 -5.26 -12.86
N MET A 167 10.62 -5.95 -11.82
CA MET A 167 11.40 -5.30 -10.75
C MET A 167 12.64 -4.58 -11.30
N ALA A 168 13.34 -5.19 -12.26
CA ALA A 168 14.56 -4.64 -12.84
C ALA A 168 14.32 -3.35 -13.65
N THR A 169 13.17 -3.26 -14.33
CA THR A 169 12.79 -2.03 -15.06
C THR A 169 12.34 -0.94 -14.09
N MET A 170 11.57 -1.26 -13.05
CA MET A 170 11.14 -0.24 -12.07
C MET A 170 12.30 0.40 -11.31
N GLU A 171 13.39 -0.32 -11.09
CA GLU A 171 14.56 0.25 -10.43
C GLU A 171 15.28 1.31 -11.27
N GLN A 172 15.05 1.35 -12.58
CA GLN A 172 15.61 2.35 -13.51
C GLN A 172 14.77 3.64 -13.61
N MET A 173 13.69 3.78 -12.82
CA MET A 173 12.78 4.94 -12.84
C MET A 173 12.94 5.79 -11.55
N PRO A 174 14.02 6.56 -11.39
CA PRO A 174 14.32 7.27 -10.15
C PRO A 174 13.26 8.32 -9.78
N LEU A 175 12.66 9.01 -10.77
CA LEU A 175 11.66 10.03 -10.50
C LEU A 175 10.36 9.41 -10.01
N MET A 176 9.95 8.30 -10.62
CA MET A 176 8.80 7.50 -10.16
C MET A 176 9.00 7.01 -8.72
N LYS A 177 10.17 6.42 -8.39
CA LYS A 177 10.48 5.98 -7.02
C LYS A 177 10.42 7.15 -6.03
N SER A 178 11.02 8.29 -6.39
CA SER A 178 11.03 9.50 -5.57
C SER A 178 9.61 10.04 -5.32
N GLY A 179 8.77 10.10 -6.35
CA GLY A 179 7.39 10.56 -6.24
C GLY A 179 6.55 9.73 -5.25
N VAL A 180 6.71 8.40 -5.28
CA VAL A 180 6.03 7.50 -4.32
C VAL A 180 6.50 7.75 -2.88
N TYR A 181 7.81 7.83 -2.64
CA TYR A 181 8.32 8.11 -1.30
C TYR A 181 7.94 9.51 -0.80
N GLU A 182 7.91 10.50 -1.68
CA GLU A 182 7.52 11.86 -1.31
C GLU A 182 6.03 11.93 -0.94
N ALA A 183 5.15 11.20 -1.62
CA ALA A 183 3.75 11.07 -1.25
C ALA A 183 3.59 10.41 0.14
N LEU A 184 4.33 9.32 0.41
CA LEU A 184 4.37 8.71 1.75
C LEU A 184 4.87 9.69 2.82
N ARG A 185 5.85 10.53 2.46
CA ARG A 185 6.48 11.50 3.38
C ARG A 185 5.56 12.65 3.74
N ILE A 186 4.95 13.27 2.74
CA ILE A 186 4.15 14.47 2.94
C ILE A 186 2.78 14.16 3.56
N GLU A 187 2.24 12.97 3.29
CA GLU A 187 0.92 12.57 3.79
C GLU A 187 0.87 11.07 4.07
N PRO A 188 1.36 10.63 5.25
CA PRO A 188 1.35 9.23 5.64
C PRO A 188 -0.10 8.72 5.79
N PRO A 189 -0.47 7.58 5.17
CA PRO A 189 -1.83 7.03 5.22
C PRO A 189 -2.35 6.73 6.63
N VAL A 190 -1.43 6.36 7.52
CA VAL A 190 -1.70 6.10 8.93
C VAL A 190 -0.90 7.12 9.75
N PRO A 191 -1.47 8.30 10.05
CA PRO A 191 -0.69 9.44 10.55
C PRO A 191 -0.28 9.32 12.02
N TYR A 192 -0.74 8.31 12.76
CA TYR A 192 -0.49 8.20 14.19
C TYR A 192 0.00 6.82 14.59
N GLN A 193 1.05 6.80 15.39
CA GLN A 193 1.57 5.60 16.06
C GLN A 193 1.47 5.79 17.56
N TYR A 194 1.26 4.68 18.26
CA TYR A 194 1.08 4.67 19.70
C TYR A 194 2.08 3.70 20.33
N GLY A 195 2.69 4.14 21.41
CA GLY A 195 3.60 3.32 22.22
C GLY A 195 3.30 3.51 23.69
N LYS A 196 3.48 2.43 24.47
CA LYS A 196 3.44 2.49 25.93
C LYS A 196 4.85 2.27 26.47
N ALA A 197 5.35 3.19 27.28
CA ALA A 197 6.66 3.07 27.89
C ALA A 197 6.70 1.82 28.81
N LYS A 198 7.67 0.92 28.59
CA LYS A 198 7.86 -0.29 29.41
C LYS A 198 8.75 -0.03 30.65
N LYS A 199 9.54 1.04 30.61
CA LYS A 199 10.44 1.53 31.66
C LYS A 199 10.48 3.06 31.57
N ASP A 200 11.10 3.70 32.56
CA ASP A 200 11.28 5.14 32.51
C ASP A 200 12.26 5.49 31.37
N LEU A 201 11.93 6.53 30.61
CA LEU A 201 12.63 6.95 29.40
C LEU A 201 12.86 8.45 29.42
N LEU A 202 14.03 8.88 28.97
CA LEU A 202 14.26 10.27 28.57
C LEU A 202 14.08 10.35 27.06
N ILE A 203 13.15 11.19 26.61
CA ILE A 203 12.89 11.46 25.20
C ILE A 203 13.42 12.84 24.86
N GLU A 204 14.29 12.91 23.88
CA GLU A 204 14.88 14.16 23.41
C GLU A 204 14.06 14.72 22.23
N SER A 205 13.81 16.02 22.28
CA SER A 205 13.40 16.84 21.13
C SER A 205 14.61 17.64 20.64
N HIS A 206 14.41 18.53 19.66
CA HIS A 206 15.50 19.37 19.17
C HIS A 206 16.12 20.27 20.27
N ASP A 207 15.33 20.70 21.25
CA ASP A 207 15.73 21.76 22.18
C ASP A 207 15.56 21.37 23.67
N ALA A 208 15.00 20.19 23.96
CA ALA A 208 14.67 19.78 25.33
C ALA A 208 14.62 18.25 25.51
N VAL A 209 14.76 17.81 26.75
CA VAL A 209 14.65 16.40 27.18
C VAL A 209 13.47 16.24 28.13
N TYR A 210 12.64 15.23 27.90
CA TYR A 210 11.43 14.95 28.68
C TYR A 210 11.51 13.57 29.32
N GLU A 211 11.19 13.48 30.61
CA GLU A 211 11.08 12.21 31.31
C GLU A 211 9.67 11.62 31.16
N ILE A 212 9.59 10.36 30.71
CA ILE A 212 8.36 9.58 30.59
C ILE A 212 8.46 8.39 31.53
N GLN A 213 7.50 8.27 32.45
CA GLN A 213 7.47 7.17 33.43
C GLN A 213 6.81 5.92 32.84
N GLY A 214 7.46 4.76 32.96
CA GLY A 214 6.98 3.50 32.40
C GLY A 214 6.19 2.62 33.37
N ARG A 215 6.42 2.73 34.69
CA ARG A 215 5.72 1.90 35.69
C ARG A 215 4.57 2.66 36.36
N GLY A 216 3.37 2.06 36.33
CA GLY A 216 2.21 2.50 37.13
C GLY A 216 1.26 3.48 36.43
N ARG A 217 1.72 4.27 35.45
CA ARG A 217 0.84 5.10 34.62
C ARG A 217 0.69 4.50 33.22
N ARG A 218 -0.54 4.46 32.73
CA ARG A 218 -0.88 4.02 31.35
C ARG A 218 -0.65 5.17 30.38
N GLU A 219 0.52 5.81 30.43
CA GLU A 219 0.83 6.90 29.51
C GLU A 219 1.11 6.29 28.14
N THR A 220 0.11 6.43 27.26
CA THR A 220 0.24 6.10 25.85
C THR A 220 0.78 7.34 25.14
N VAL A 221 1.99 7.24 24.62
CA VAL A 221 2.57 8.29 23.79
C VAL A 221 2.01 8.14 22.39
N LYS A 222 1.36 9.20 21.90
CA LYS A 222 0.90 9.32 20.52
C LYS A 222 1.91 10.17 19.76
N VAL A 223 2.53 9.59 18.73
CA VAL A 223 3.45 10.32 17.86
C VAL A 223 2.90 10.39 16.43
N PRO A 224 3.10 11.52 15.73
CA PRO A 224 2.83 11.55 14.30
C PRO A 224 3.80 10.62 13.55
N ALA A 225 3.33 10.06 12.44
CA ALA A 225 4.19 9.26 11.58
C ALA A 225 5.27 10.14 10.95
N LEU A 226 6.52 9.84 11.27
CA LEU A 226 7.68 10.43 10.63
C LEU A 226 8.20 9.45 9.60
N VAL A 227 8.12 9.82 8.33
CA VAL A 227 8.77 9.11 7.23
C VAL A 227 10.03 9.88 6.88
N GLU A 228 11.19 9.37 7.31
CA GLU A 228 12.48 9.95 6.95
C GLU A 228 12.90 9.47 5.56
N ARG A 229 13.39 10.38 4.69
CA ARG A 229 13.82 10.05 3.33
C ARG A 229 15.03 9.09 3.27
N THR A 230 15.75 8.89 4.38
CA THR A 230 17.11 8.30 4.38
C THR A 230 17.24 7.00 5.15
N ARG A 231 16.18 6.48 5.79
CA ARG A 231 16.26 5.22 6.54
C ARG A 231 15.51 4.09 5.84
N ASP A 232 16.23 3.42 4.94
CA ASP A 232 15.91 2.03 4.59
C ASP A 232 16.39 1.11 5.71
N GLY A 233 15.59 1.05 6.79
CA GLY A 233 15.77 0.03 7.82
C GLY A 233 15.54 -1.36 7.21
N ALA A 234 16.48 -2.28 7.46
CA ALA A 234 16.29 -3.70 7.20
C ALA A 234 15.21 -4.25 8.14
N TYR A 235 14.43 -5.21 7.64
CA TYR A 235 13.41 -5.90 8.42
C TYR A 235 14.01 -6.57 9.68
N ASN A 236 13.28 -6.51 10.80
CA ASN A 236 13.63 -7.14 12.06
C ASN A 236 12.38 -7.79 12.70
N ASP A 237 12.43 -9.10 12.98
CA ASP A 237 11.31 -9.85 13.57
C ASP A 237 11.02 -9.50 15.04
N GLY A 238 11.87 -8.68 15.66
CA GLY A 238 11.64 -8.07 16.97
C GLY A 238 10.96 -6.70 16.93
N ASP A 239 10.61 -6.16 15.75
CA ASP A 239 9.97 -4.85 15.63
C ASP A 239 8.47 -4.93 15.27
N LYS A 240 7.83 -3.77 15.09
CA LYS A 240 6.42 -3.63 14.70
C LYS A 240 6.27 -2.86 13.38
N GLN A 241 7.29 -2.93 12.51
CA GLN A 241 7.22 -2.37 11.17
C GLN A 241 6.14 -3.09 10.36
N CYS A 242 5.61 -2.41 9.34
CA CYS A 242 4.67 -3.03 8.42
C CYS A 242 5.31 -4.26 7.74
N ALA A 243 4.76 -5.46 8.00
CA ALA A 243 5.18 -6.70 7.36
C ALA A 243 5.05 -6.68 5.82
N SER A 244 4.26 -5.74 5.27
CA SER A 244 4.07 -5.56 3.83
C SER A 244 4.78 -4.32 3.28
N LYS A 245 5.80 -3.77 3.97
CA LYS A 245 6.55 -2.56 3.54
C LYS A 245 6.88 -2.58 2.04
N ASP A 246 7.59 -3.60 1.59
CA ASP A 246 8.08 -3.68 0.21
C ASP A 246 6.94 -3.90 -0.79
N PHE A 247 5.90 -4.65 -0.39
CA PHE A 247 4.71 -4.85 -1.20
C PHE A 247 3.95 -3.53 -1.42
N VAL A 248 3.76 -2.74 -0.37
CA VAL A 248 3.08 -1.42 -0.46
C VAL A 248 3.85 -0.48 -1.38
N VAL A 249 5.17 -0.41 -1.24
CA VAL A 249 6.02 0.41 -2.11
C VAL A 249 5.91 -0.08 -3.56
N LEU A 250 5.98 -1.38 -3.79
CA LEU A 250 5.85 -2.00 -5.12
C LEU A 250 4.52 -1.62 -5.79
N VAL A 251 3.38 -1.88 -5.17
CA VAL A 251 2.07 -1.62 -5.80
C VAL A 251 1.80 -0.13 -5.99
N SER A 252 2.37 0.72 -5.14
CA SER A 252 2.28 2.18 -5.30
C SER A 252 3.09 2.65 -6.52
N ARG A 253 4.28 2.08 -6.74
CA ARG A 253 5.08 2.33 -7.95
C ARG A 253 4.35 1.85 -9.20
N LEU A 254 3.73 0.67 -9.14
CA LEU A 254 2.92 0.15 -10.24
C LEU A 254 1.77 1.10 -10.60
N LEU A 255 1.06 1.70 -9.63
CA LEU A 255 0.01 2.68 -9.94
C LEU A 255 0.53 3.86 -10.77
N VAL A 256 1.70 4.40 -10.40
CA VAL A 256 2.31 5.53 -11.13
C VAL A 256 2.74 5.09 -12.53
N VAL A 257 3.34 3.91 -12.65
CA VAL A 257 3.70 3.33 -13.94
C VAL A 257 2.46 3.17 -14.82
N GLU A 258 1.42 2.51 -14.33
CA GLU A 258 0.16 2.30 -15.04
C GLU A 258 -0.52 3.61 -15.47
N LEU A 259 -0.43 4.67 -14.66
CA LEU A 259 -0.97 5.98 -15.00
C LEU A 259 -0.18 6.60 -16.17
N PHE A 260 1.15 6.62 -16.08
CA PHE A 260 1.98 7.33 -17.04
C PHE A 260 2.39 6.50 -18.26
N THR A 261 2.17 5.19 -18.29
CA THR A 261 2.14 4.41 -19.53
C THR A 261 0.90 4.71 -20.37
N ARG A 262 -0.21 5.15 -19.75
CA ARG A 262 -1.47 5.46 -20.47
C ARG A 262 -1.65 6.94 -20.80
N TYR A 263 -1.19 7.83 -19.93
CA TYR A 263 -1.52 9.25 -19.97
C TYR A 263 -0.27 10.14 -19.94
N ASP A 264 -0.28 11.20 -20.75
CA ASP A 264 0.75 12.25 -20.74
C ASP A 264 0.54 13.21 -19.57
N THR A 265 -0.72 13.49 -19.24
CA THR A 265 -1.10 14.37 -18.14
C THR A 265 -2.56 14.11 -17.75
N PHE A 266 -2.92 14.51 -16.55
CA PHE A 266 -4.28 14.47 -16.03
C PHE A 266 -4.55 15.69 -15.14
N GLU A 267 -5.82 15.99 -14.92
CA GLU A 267 -6.25 17.04 -14.00
C GLU A 267 -7.23 16.49 -12.97
N ILE A 268 -7.20 17.08 -11.78
CA ILE A 268 -8.02 16.64 -10.66
C ILE A 268 -8.69 17.82 -9.94
N GLU A 269 -9.84 17.51 -9.34
CA GLU A 269 -10.50 18.30 -8.31
C GLU A 269 -10.54 17.50 -7.00
N LEU A 270 -10.43 18.20 -5.87
CA LEU A 270 -10.48 17.59 -4.55
C LEU A 270 -11.76 17.96 -3.83
N GLY A 271 -12.44 16.95 -3.29
CA GLY A 271 -13.58 17.12 -2.40
C GLY A 271 -13.23 16.84 -0.95
N GLN A 272 -14.06 17.30 -0.01
CA GLN A 272 -13.98 16.92 1.40
C GLN A 272 -14.68 15.58 1.63
N ALA A 273 -14.10 14.73 2.48
CA ALA A 273 -14.72 13.49 2.93
C ALA A 273 -14.61 13.37 4.47
N PRO A 274 -15.50 12.62 5.14
CA PRO A 274 -15.41 12.41 6.59
C PRO A 274 -14.05 11.83 7.03
N TRP A 275 -13.39 11.08 6.14
CA TRP A 275 -12.12 10.41 6.39
C TRP A 275 -11.05 10.86 5.38
N GLY A 276 -10.86 12.18 5.24
CA GLY A 276 -9.84 12.78 4.38
C GLY A 276 -10.45 13.58 3.24
N PHE A 277 -10.20 13.16 2.02
CA PHE A 277 -10.62 13.85 0.80
C PHE A 277 -11.10 12.85 -0.25
N THR A 278 -11.81 13.35 -1.25
CA THR A 278 -12.09 12.61 -2.48
C THR A 278 -11.26 13.16 -3.63
N VAL A 279 -10.93 12.30 -4.59
CA VAL A 279 -10.27 12.69 -5.85
C VAL A 279 -11.25 12.53 -6.99
N THR A 280 -11.48 13.61 -7.72
CA THR A 280 -12.26 13.60 -8.97
C THR A 280 -11.32 13.93 -10.12
N ILE A 281 -11.26 13.07 -11.13
CA ILE A 281 -10.51 13.30 -12.35
C ILE A 281 -11.38 14.11 -13.31
N THR A 282 -10.85 15.23 -13.80
CA THR A 282 -11.53 16.15 -14.72
C THR A 282 -10.95 16.15 -16.13
N SER A 283 -9.75 15.58 -16.30
CA SER A 283 -9.11 15.43 -17.61
C SER A 283 -8.13 14.27 -17.60
N LEU A 284 -8.10 13.49 -18.68
CA LEU A 284 -7.10 12.47 -18.98
C LEU A 284 -6.63 12.66 -20.41
N LYS A 285 -5.39 13.09 -20.59
CA LYS A 285 -4.77 13.17 -21.93
C LYS A 285 -4.01 11.89 -22.18
N ARG A 286 -4.53 11.03 -23.06
CA ARG A 286 -3.85 9.81 -23.49
C ARG A 286 -2.49 10.09 -24.10
N GLU A 287 -1.61 9.10 -24.01
CA GLU A 287 -0.29 9.11 -24.63
C GLU A 287 -0.36 9.58 -26.08
N SER A 288 0.47 10.60 -26.39
CA SER A 288 0.85 10.92 -27.76
C SER A 288 2.20 10.26 -28.05
N PHE A 289 2.21 9.21 -28.87
CA PHE A 289 3.47 8.68 -29.42
C PHE A 289 4.15 9.79 -30.22
N GLN A 290 5.28 10.30 -29.72
CA GLN A 290 6.23 10.99 -30.59
C GLN A 290 6.96 9.91 -31.36
N THR A 291 6.54 9.68 -32.61
CA THR A 291 7.40 9.07 -33.62
C THR A 291 8.59 10.00 -33.81
N GLU A 292 9.74 9.64 -33.26
CA GLU A 292 11.03 10.10 -33.78
C GLU A 292 11.24 9.56 -35.21
#